data_AF-A0A353BKZ6-F1
#
_entry.id   AF-A0A353BKZ6-F1
#
_cell.length_a   1.000
_cell.length_b   1.000
_cell.length_c   1.000
_cell.angle_alpha   90.00
_cell.angle_beta   90.00
_cell.angle_gamma   90.00
#
_symmetry.space_group_name_H-M   'P 1'
#
loop_
_entity.id
_entity.type
_entity.pdbx_description
1 polymer ?
#
loop_
_entity_poly.entity_id
_entity_poly.type
_entity_poly.pdbx_seq_one_letter_code
_entity_poly.pdbx_strand_id
1 'polypeptide(L)'
;QVNNSLGFPGILKGALLVRARKITDEMAIAAAHSLANYSEKKGLSPDNIIPKMSDADVFPTEARDVAMQAIKDGVARIKMTAEEAFAKAEADIKEARNIVHKMMEIGIIRKPPSELLEACVKRAVAQVK
;
A
#
# COMPACT_ATOMS: atom_id res chain seq x y z
N GLN A 1 -6.24 5.16 10.62
CA GLN A 1 -7.19 5.52 9.55
C GLN A 1 -7.66 4.22 8.91
N VAL A 2 -8.96 3.94 8.87
CA VAL A 2 -9.50 2.78 8.15
C VAL A 2 -9.92 3.25 6.77
N ASN A 3 -9.09 3.01 5.76
CA ASN A 3 -9.32 3.46 4.40
C ASN A 3 -8.76 2.43 3.41
N ASN A 4 -9.43 2.30 2.25
CA ASN A 4 -9.01 1.38 1.20
C ASN A 4 -7.62 1.69 0.62
N SER A 5 -7.06 2.87 0.90
CA SER A 5 -5.68 3.23 0.57
C SER A 5 -4.65 2.24 1.10
N LEU A 6 -4.97 1.56 2.20
CA LEU A 6 -4.13 0.51 2.76
C LEU A 6 -4.28 -0.84 2.06
N GLY A 7 -5.38 -1.07 1.34
CA GLY A 7 -5.69 -2.36 0.75
C GLY A 7 -5.54 -2.43 -0.78
N PHE A 8 -5.99 -1.42 -1.51
CA PHE A 8 -5.91 -1.46 -2.97
C PHE A 8 -4.48 -1.63 -3.51
N PRO A 9 -3.41 -1.05 -2.90
CA PRO A 9 -2.06 -1.23 -3.44
C PRO A 9 -1.61 -2.68 -3.41
N GLY A 10 -1.79 -3.41 -2.29
CA GLY A 10 -1.39 -4.81 -2.21
C GLY A 10 -2.35 -5.73 -2.96
N ILE A 11 -3.67 -5.51 -2.91
CA ILE A 11 -4.66 -6.28 -3.68
C ILE A 11 -4.35 -6.22 -5.18
N LEU A 12 -4.19 -5.01 -5.72
CA LEU A 12 -3.90 -4.83 -7.14
C LEU A 12 -2.53 -5.39 -7.49
N LYS A 13 -1.51 -5.15 -6.66
CA LYS A 13 -0.17 -5.67 -6.91
C LYS A 13 -0.14 -7.20 -6.96
N GLY A 14 -0.73 -7.86 -5.96
CA GLY A 14 -0.83 -9.32 -5.90
C GLY A 14 -1.56 -9.91 -7.10
N ALA A 15 -2.72 -9.35 -7.45
CA ALA A 15 -3.49 -9.76 -8.62
C ALA A 15 -2.71 -9.61 -9.94
N LEU A 16 -1.97 -8.50 -10.10
CA LEU A 16 -1.16 -8.23 -11.29
C LEU A 16 0.02 -9.20 -11.42
N LEU A 17 0.70 -9.50 -10.31
CA LEU A 17 1.87 -10.39 -10.29
C LEU A 17 1.53 -11.77 -10.88
N VAL A 18 0.43 -12.37 -10.46
CA VAL A 18 -0.01 -13.71 -10.93
C VAL A 18 -0.97 -13.66 -12.13
N ARG A 19 -1.21 -12.45 -12.66
CA ARG A 19 -2.18 -12.19 -13.74
C ARG A 19 -3.55 -12.80 -13.41
N ALA A 20 -4.08 -12.57 -12.21
CA ALA A 20 -5.40 -13.03 -11.84
C ALA A 20 -6.47 -12.59 -12.87
N ARG A 21 -7.49 -13.43 -13.10
CA ARG A 21 -8.58 -13.11 -14.04
C ARG A 21 -9.58 -12.10 -13.48
N LYS A 22 -9.70 -12.05 -12.16
CA LYS A 22 -10.61 -11.21 -11.39
C LYS A 22 -10.08 -11.09 -9.96
N ILE A 23 -10.63 -10.15 -9.20
CA ILE A 23 -10.48 -10.11 -7.75
C ILE A 23 -11.63 -10.92 -7.15
N THR A 24 -11.33 -11.92 -6.33
CA THR A 24 -12.32 -12.70 -5.57
C THR A 24 -12.56 -12.06 -4.20
N ASP A 25 -13.65 -12.42 -3.55
CA ASP A 25 -13.91 -11.98 -2.18
C ASP A 25 -12.86 -12.56 -1.22
N GLU A 26 -12.41 -13.79 -1.49
CA GLU A 26 -11.35 -14.47 -0.76
C GLU A 26 -10.01 -13.74 -0.89
N MET A 27 -9.68 -13.18 -2.05
CA MET A 27 -8.51 -12.31 -2.22
C MET A 27 -8.62 -11.04 -1.37
N ALA A 28 -9.80 -10.41 -1.31
CA ALA A 28 -10.02 -9.23 -0.47
C ALA A 28 -9.95 -9.57 1.03
N ILE A 29 -10.48 -10.73 1.43
CA ILE A 29 -10.39 -11.24 2.81
C ILE A 29 -8.94 -11.59 3.17
N ALA A 30 -8.18 -12.21 2.27
CA ALA A 30 -6.76 -12.48 2.46
C ALA A 30 -5.96 -11.18 2.67
N ALA A 31 -6.29 -10.13 1.92
CA ALA A 31 -5.72 -8.80 2.09
C ALA A 31 -6.03 -8.21 3.49
N ALA A 32 -7.30 -8.28 3.92
CA ALA A 32 -7.72 -7.83 5.25
C ALA A 32 -6.98 -8.56 6.38
N HIS A 33 -6.83 -9.89 6.27
CA HIS A 33 -6.03 -10.68 7.21
C HIS A 33 -4.55 -10.30 7.18
N SER A 34 -3.99 -10.03 6.00
CA SER A 34 -2.59 -9.59 5.88
C SER A 34 -2.35 -8.27 6.62
N LEU A 35 -3.24 -7.28 6.46
CA LEU A 35 -3.18 -5.99 7.16
C LEU A 35 -3.30 -6.15 8.69
N ALA A 36 -4.25 -6.97 9.13
CA ALA A 36 -4.46 -7.24 10.55
C ALA A 36 -3.23 -7.92 11.18
N ASN A 37 -2.73 -8.99 10.56
CA ASN A 37 -1.56 -9.73 11.02
C ASN A 37 -0.29 -8.88 11.02
N TYR A 38 -0.11 -8.01 10.01
CA TYR A 38 1.01 -7.08 9.98
C TYR A 38 0.95 -6.09 11.16
N SER A 39 -0.24 -5.58 11.45
CA SER A 39 -0.45 -4.62 12.56
C SER A 39 -0.24 -5.28 13.92
N GLU A 40 -0.74 -6.50 14.09
CA GLU A 40 -0.52 -7.30 15.31
C GLU A 40 0.97 -7.54 15.55
N LYS A 41 1.72 -7.93 14.53
CA LYS A 41 3.18 -8.14 14.61
C LYS A 41 3.95 -6.85 14.96
N LYS A 42 3.47 -5.70 14.51
CA LYS A 42 4.09 -4.39 14.81
C LYS A 42 3.71 -3.85 16.18
N GLY A 43 2.65 -4.39 16.79
CA GLY A 43 2.11 -3.96 18.07
C GLY A 43 0.90 -3.05 17.89
N LEU A 44 -0.17 -3.39 18.60
CA LEU A 44 -1.44 -2.68 18.59
C LEU A 44 -1.56 -1.73 19.79
N SER A 45 -2.25 -0.62 19.60
CA SER A 45 -2.71 0.25 20.68
C SER A 45 -4.10 0.81 20.35
N PRO A 46 -4.83 1.38 21.33
CA PRO A 46 -6.12 2.02 21.06
C PRO A 46 -6.06 3.10 19.95
N ASP A 47 -4.91 3.76 19.80
CA ASP A 47 -4.68 4.78 18.77
C ASP A 47 -4.05 4.23 17.47
N ASN A 48 -3.63 2.96 17.45
CA ASN A 48 -2.93 2.33 16.34
C ASN A 48 -3.36 0.87 16.15
N ILE A 49 -4.48 0.69 15.45
CA ILE A 49 -5.10 -0.62 15.20
C ILE A 49 -4.83 -1.19 13.79
N ILE A 50 -4.29 -0.38 12.88
CA ILE A 50 -4.10 -0.69 11.46
C ILE A 50 -2.85 0.10 10.97
N PRO A 51 -2.06 -0.38 9.98
CA PRO A 51 -0.83 0.31 9.62
C PRO A 51 -1.12 1.66 8.97
N LYS A 52 -0.09 2.50 8.89
CA LYS A 52 -0.19 3.79 8.22
C LYS A 52 0.22 3.66 6.75
N MET A 53 -0.25 4.59 5.91
CA MET A 53 0.20 4.67 4.51
C MET A 53 1.72 4.87 4.35
N SER A 54 2.38 5.37 5.39
CA SER A 54 3.83 5.50 5.46
C SER A 54 4.55 4.16 5.67
N ASP A 55 3.85 3.13 6.13
CA ASP A 55 4.40 1.80 6.43
C ASP A 55 4.47 0.96 5.15
N ALA A 56 5.39 1.31 4.25
CA ALA A 56 5.46 0.73 2.91
C ALA A 56 5.64 -0.80 2.89
N ASP A 57 6.20 -1.39 3.95
CA ASP A 57 6.46 -2.84 4.05
C ASP A 57 5.18 -3.68 4.19
N VAL A 58 4.03 -3.05 4.46
CA VAL A 58 2.75 -3.76 4.50
C VAL A 58 2.32 -4.22 3.11
N PHE A 59 2.58 -3.42 2.07
CA PHE A 59 2.06 -3.67 0.73
C PHE A 59 2.69 -4.89 0.03
N PRO A 60 4.01 -5.18 0.17
CA PRO A 60 4.57 -6.45 -0.29
C PRO A 60 4.00 -7.67 0.43
N THR A 61 3.72 -7.54 1.73
CA THR A 61 3.12 -8.62 2.53
C THR A 61 1.71 -8.93 2.03
N GLU A 62 0.90 -7.88 1.84
CA GLU A 62 -0.46 -8.00 1.30
C GLU A 62 -0.47 -8.54 -0.13
N ALA A 63 0.42 -8.03 -1.01
CA ALA A 63 0.53 -8.48 -2.39
C ALA A 63 0.89 -9.97 -2.50
N ARG A 64 1.80 -10.46 -1.64
CA ARG A 64 2.11 -11.88 -1.53
C ARG A 64 0.88 -12.69 -1.17
N ASP A 65 0.17 -12.31 -0.11
CA ASP A 65 -0.96 -13.09 0.40
C ASP A 65 -2.11 -13.13 -0.62
N VAL A 66 -2.38 -12.01 -1.30
CA VAL A 66 -3.36 -11.92 -2.39
C VAL A 66 -2.95 -12.77 -3.59
N ALA A 67 -1.67 -12.76 -3.97
CA ALA A 67 -1.16 -13.60 -5.06
C ALA A 67 -1.33 -15.09 -4.75
N MET A 68 -1.02 -15.51 -3.51
CA MET A 68 -1.19 -16.90 -3.08
C MET A 68 -2.66 -17.31 -3.05
N GLN A 69 -3.55 -16.42 -2.58
CA GLN A 69 -4.98 -16.69 -2.57
C GLN A 69 -5.54 -16.78 -4.01
N ALA A 70 -5.10 -15.92 -4.93
CA ALA A 70 -5.49 -16.00 -6.34
C ALA A 70 -5.05 -17.31 -7.01
N ILE A 71 -3.88 -17.86 -6.63
CA ILE A 71 -3.42 -19.18 -7.09
C ILE A 71 -4.32 -20.28 -6.50
N LYS A 72 -4.63 -20.21 -5.20
CA LYS A 72 -5.51 -21.14 -4.50
C LYS A 72 -6.93 -21.17 -5.08
N ASP A 73 -7.47 -20.02 -5.43
CA ASP A 73 -8.80 -19.86 -6.04
C ASP A 73 -8.83 -20.31 -7.51
N GLY A 74 -7.68 -20.64 -8.11
CA GLY A 74 -7.59 -21.04 -9.52
C GLY A 74 -7.83 -19.90 -10.52
N VAL A 75 -7.83 -18.64 -10.06
CA VAL A 75 -8.02 -17.47 -10.92
C VAL A 75 -6.71 -16.90 -11.46
N ALA A 76 -5.56 -17.31 -10.91
CA ALA A 76 -4.22 -16.96 -11.39
C ALA A 76 -3.90 -17.61 -12.74
N ARG A 77 -3.19 -16.88 -13.61
CA ARG A 77 -2.67 -17.40 -14.89
C ARG A 77 -1.17 -17.69 -14.86
N ILE A 78 -0.46 -17.15 -13.88
CA ILE A 78 0.94 -17.43 -13.60
C ILE A 78 1.04 -17.94 -12.17
N LYS A 79 1.83 -18.99 -11.96
CA LYS A 79 2.19 -19.45 -10.61
C LYS A 79 3.53 -18.85 -10.23
N MET A 80 3.66 -18.50 -8.95
CA MET A 80 4.89 -18.03 -8.31
C MET A 80 4.87 -18.49 -6.87
N THR A 81 6.03 -18.50 -6.22
CA THR A 81 6.10 -18.76 -4.78
C THR A 81 5.73 -17.51 -3.98
N ALA A 82 5.49 -17.70 -2.68
CA ALA A 82 5.22 -16.59 -1.77
C ALA A 82 6.44 -15.64 -1.67
N GLU A 83 7.64 -16.22 -1.67
CA GLU A 83 8.90 -15.48 -1.61
C GLU A 83 9.12 -14.64 -2.89
N GLU A 84 8.85 -15.22 -4.06
CA GLU A 84 8.92 -14.51 -5.35
C GLU A 84 7.93 -13.35 -5.42
N ALA A 85 6.67 -13.59 -5.01
CA ALA A 85 5.63 -12.57 -5.00
C ALA A 85 6.00 -11.39 -4.09
N PHE A 86 6.49 -11.70 -2.88
CA PHE A 86 6.95 -10.70 -1.92
C PHE A 86 8.14 -9.91 -2.46
N ALA A 87 9.20 -10.59 -2.89
CA ALA A 87 10.42 -9.95 -3.35
C ALA A 87 10.17 -9.03 -4.55
N LYS A 88 9.32 -9.47 -5.49
CA LYS A 88 8.97 -8.65 -6.65
C LYS A 88 8.10 -7.45 -6.28
N ALA A 89 7.11 -7.62 -5.40
CA ALA A 89 6.32 -6.50 -4.91
C ALA A 89 7.21 -5.47 -4.18
N GLU A 90 8.11 -5.95 -3.32
CA GLU A 90 9.02 -5.11 -2.55
C GLU A 90 9.97 -4.31 -3.45
N ALA A 91 10.59 -4.97 -4.44
CA ALA A 91 11.49 -4.32 -5.39
C ALA A 91 10.79 -3.19 -6.15
N ASP A 92 9.61 -3.48 -6.73
CA ASP A 92 8.86 -2.51 -7.53
C ASP A 92 8.38 -1.31 -6.68
N ILE A 93 7.98 -1.55 -5.41
CA ILE A 93 7.57 -0.49 -4.49
C ILE A 93 8.77 0.38 -4.08
N LYS A 94 9.91 -0.24 -3.76
CA LYS A 94 11.15 0.48 -3.42
C LYS A 94 11.61 1.34 -4.59
N GLU A 95 11.64 0.78 -5.80
CA GLU A 95 12.01 1.50 -7.01
C GLU A 95 11.13 2.73 -7.25
N ALA A 96 9.80 2.56 -7.25
CA ALA A 96 8.86 3.65 -7.47
C ALA A 96 9.03 4.78 -6.45
N ARG A 97 9.20 4.45 -5.16
CA ARG A 97 9.42 5.44 -4.09
C ARG A 97 10.75 6.16 -4.26
N ASN A 98 11.82 5.42 -4.56
CA ASN A 98 13.16 5.97 -4.74
C ASN A 98 13.22 6.94 -5.92
N ILE A 99 12.58 6.60 -7.05
CA ILE A 99 12.49 7.49 -8.21
C ILE A 99 11.82 8.80 -7.83
N VAL A 100 10.64 8.76 -7.21
CA VAL A 100 9.90 9.98 -6.83
C VAL A 100 10.70 10.81 -5.83
N HIS A 101 11.28 10.20 -4.79
CA HIS A 101 12.13 10.91 -3.84
C HIS A 101 13.33 11.55 -4.52
N LYS A 102 13.98 10.85 -5.45
CA LYS A 102 15.13 11.41 -6.17
C LYS A 102 14.73 12.57 -7.06
N MET A 103 13.60 12.47 -7.76
CA MET A 103 13.04 13.57 -8.57
C MET A 103 12.72 14.80 -7.72
N MET A 104 12.27 14.62 -6.47
CA MET A 104 12.08 15.72 -5.52
C MET A 104 13.41 16.33 -5.05
N GLU A 105 14.41 15.48 -4.76
CA GLU A 105 15.74 15.91 -4.29
C GLU A 105 16.47 16.76 -5.32
N ILE A 106 16.44 16.34 -6.59
CA ILE A 106 17.12 17.06 -7.70
C ILE A 106 16.28 18.22 -8.27
N GLY A 107 15.10 18.49 -7.71
CA GLY A 107 14.27 19.64 -8.07
C GLY A 107 13.44 19.49 -9.35
N ILE A 108 13.35 18.28 -9.94
CA ILE A 108 12.40 18.00 -11.03
C ILE A 108 10.96 18.13 -10.51
N ILE A 109 10.69 17.52 -9.34
CA ILE A 109 9.44 17.72 -8.60
C ILE A 109 9.69 18.78 -7.53
N ARG A 110 9.14 19.97 -7.72
CA ARG A 110 9.33 21.09 -6.78
C ARG A 110 8.47 20.92 -5.54
N LYS A 111 9.00 21.32 -4.39
CA LYS A 111 8.20 21.47 -3.17
C LYS A 111 7.18 22.60 -3.34
N PRO A 112 5.99 22.48 -2.74
CA PRO A 112 5.04 23.59 -2.74
C PRO A 112 5.64 24.81 -2.02
N PRO A 113 5.37 26.04 -2.48
CA PRO A 113 5.82 27.27 -1.81
C PRO A 113 5.26 27.35 -0.39
N SER A 114 6.06 27.87 0.56
CA SER A 114 5.65 28.00 1.97
C SER A 114 4.45 28.95 2.12
N GLU A 115 4.41 30.01 1.32
CA GLU A 115 3.35 31.02 1.33
C GLU A 115 1.98 30.40 1.00
N LEU A 116 1.96 29.37 0.13
CA LEU A 116 0.75 28.62 -0.19
C LEU A 116 0.23 27.85 1.03
N LEU A 117 1.13 27.21 1.78
CA LEU A 117 0.77 26.45 2.99
C LEU A 117 0.21 27.37 4.08
N GLU A 118 0.86 28.51 4.31
CA GLU A 118 0.42 29.53 5.26
C GLU A 118 -0.95 30.09 4.90
N ALA A 119 -1.18 30.40 3.62
CA ALA A 119 -2.46 30.88 3.13
C ALA A 119 -3.58 29.87 3.34
N CYS A 120 -3.32 28.57 3.08
CA CYS A 120 -4.28 27.49 3.32
C CYS A 120 -4.66 27.37 4.80
N VAL A 121 -3.67 27.43 5.71
CA VAL A 121 -3.92 27.37 7.16
C VAL A 121 -4.76 28.56 7.60
N LYS A 122 -4.40 29.78 7.19
CA LYS A 122 -5.15 31.00 7.54
C LYS A 122 -6.60 30.91 7.08
N ARG A 123 -6.82 30.44 5.85
CA ARG A 123 -8.17 30.26 5.29
C ARG A 123 -8.98 29.23 6.09
N ALA A 124 -8.39 28.08 6.42
CA ALA A 124 -9.07 27.04 7.19
C ALA A 124 -9.49 27.54 8.59
N VAL A 125 -8.59 28.24 9.30
CA VAL A 125 -8.88 28.81 10.63
C VAL A 125 -9.98 29.86 10.56
N ALA A 126 -10.00 30.70 9.53
CA ALA A 126 -11.02 31.73 9.36
C ALA A 126 -12.44 31.18 9.09
N GLN A 127 -12.58 29.91 8.70
CA GLN A 127 -13.88 29.27 8.46
C GLN A 127 -14.49 28.64 9.71
N VAL A 128 -13.71 28.49 10.78
CA VAL A 128 -14.14 27.86 12.04
C VAL A 128 -14.12 28.84 13.21
N LYS A 129 -13.85 30.12 12.94
CA LYS A 129 -14.01 31.25 13.85
C LYS A 129 -15.25 32.04 13.45
#